data_AF-A0AAU9S5U6-F1
#
_entry.id   AF-A0AAU9S5U6-F1
#
_cell.length_a   1.000
_cell.length_b   1.000
_cell.length_c   1.000
_cell.angle_alpha   90.00
_cell.angle_beta   90.00
_cell.angle_gamma   90.00
#
_symmetry.space_group_name_H-M   'P 1'
#
loop_
_entity.id
_entity.type
_entity.pdbx_description
1 polymer ?
#
loop_
_entity_poly.entity_id
_entity_poly.type
_entity_poly.pdbx_seq_one_letter_code
_entity_poly.pdbx_strand_id
1 'polypeptide(L)'
;MLKFNDVWMQWNPYRGVMDQISENATAFSHWRGNLFKILYFTTWSDVNATDANLNLMKEFYQMTEPYVSSNPREAYLNYRD
;
A
#
# COMPACT_ATOMS: atom_id res chain seq x y z
N MET A 1 2.63 21.09 7.68
CA MET A 1 3.74 20.19 7.33
C MET A 1 3.56 18.94 8.18
N LEU A 2 3.15 17.83 7.57
CA LEU A 2 3.02 16.55 8.28
C LEU A 2 4.43 15.99 8.49
N LYS A 3 4.78 15.67 9.75
CA LYS A 3 6.04 14.99 10.10
C LYS A 3 5.71 13.53 10.35
N PHE A 4 6.23 12.64 9.51
CA PHE A 4 6.17 11.20 9.68
C PHE A 4 7.51 10.76 10.23
N ASN A 5 7.63 10.57 11.55
CA ASN A 5 8.93 10.25 12.16
C ASN A 5 9.39 8.83 11.80
N ASP A 6 8.46 7.89 11.58
CA ASP A 6 8.77 6.47 11.34
C ASP A 6 7.81 5.79 10.33
N VAL A 7 7.52 6.44 9.19
CA VAL A 7 6.76 5.80 8.10
C VAL A 7 7.70 5.41 6.97
N TRP A 8 7.68 4.12 6.61
CA TRP A 8 8.42 3.60 5.47
C TRP A 8 7.49 3.24 4.33
N MET A 9 7.99 3.40 3.11
CA MET A 9 7.32 2.97 1.89
C MET A 9 8.23 2.02 1.12
N GLN A 10 7.72 0.84 0.76
CA GLN A 10 8.40 -0.08 -0.13
C GLN A 10 7.66 -0.15 -1.48
N TRP A 11 8.36 0.22 -2.55
CA TRP A 11 7.82 0.29 -3.90
C TRP A 11 8.33 -0.88 -4.72
N ASN A 12 7.42 -1.70 -5.25
CA ASN A 12 7.76 -2.83 -6.11
C ASN A 12 7.26 -2.53 -7.51
N PRO A 13 8.16 -2.32 -8.50
CA PRO A 13 7.74 -2.04 -9.88
C PRO A 13 7.03 -3.26 -10.47
N TYR A 14 5.93 -3.01 -11.18
CA TYR A 14 5.17 -4.02 -11.93
C TYR A 14 5.55 -3.93 -13.41
N ARG A 15 4.68 -4.43 -14.32
CA ARG A 15 4.88 -4.60 -15.76
C ARG A 15 5.71 -5.84 -16.13
N GLY A 16 6.22 -5.88 -17.36
CA GLY A 16 7.01 -7.00 -17.87
C GLY A 16 6.15 -8.23 -18.06
N VAL A 17 6.56 -9.37 -17.50
CA VAL A 17 5.76 -10.62 -17.56
C VAL A 17 4.37 -10.43 -16.93
N MET A 18 4.25 -9.56 -15.92
CA MET A 18 2.96 -9.27 -15.28
C MET A 18 1.94 -8.64 -16.24
N ASP A 19 2.38 -7.92 -17.28
CA ASP A 19 1.47 -7.34 -18.29
C ASP A 19 0.92 -8.38 -19.29
N GLN A 20 1.49 -9.59 -19.29
CA GLN A 20 1.11 -10.68 -20.20
C GLN A 20 0.06 -11.62 -19.58
N ILE A 21 -0.19 -11.51 -18.27
CA ILE A 21 -1.11 -12.37 -17.54
C ILE A 21 -2.51 -11.75 -17.52
N SER A 22 -3.54 -12.53 -17.82
CA SER A 22 -4.94 -12.09 -17.74
C SER A 22 -5.35 -11.84 -16.28
N GLU A 23 -6.15 -10.79 -16.03
CA GLU A 23 -6.72 -10.45 -14.70
C GLU A 23 -7.41 -11.62 -14.02
N ASN A 24 -8.02 -12.52 -14.79
CA ASN A 24 -8.74 -13.70 -14.31
C ASN A 24 -7.92 -15.00 -14.34
N ALA A 25 -6.61 -14.95 -14.62
CA ALA A 25 -5.77 -16.14 -14.68
C ALA A 25 -5.67 -16.85 -13.32
N THR A 26 -5.78 -16.09 -12.23
CA THR A 26 -5.80 -16.59 -10.85
C THR A 26 -6.71 -15.70 -9.98
N ALA A 27 -6.84 -16.02 -8.68
CA ALA A 27 -7.55 -15.17 -7.73
C ALA A 27 -6.86 -13.80 -7.48
N PHE A 28 -5.56 -13.67 -7.77
CA PHE A 28 -4.89 -12.37 -7.77
C PHE A 28 -5.14 -11.68 -9.11
N SER A 29 -5.69 -10.47 -9.08
CA SER A 29 -6.14 -9.75 -10.28
C SER A 29 -5.25 -8.58 -10.69
N HIS A 30 -4.24 -8.21 -9.89
CA HIS A 30 -3.43 -7.01 -10.11
C HIS A 30 -2.28 -7.29 -11.09
N TRP A 31 -2.60 -7.62 -12.34
CA TRP A 31 -1.60 -7.95 -13.37
C TRP A 31 -1.35 -6.74 -14.28
N ARG A 32 -2.02 -6.71 -15.44
CA ARG A 32 -1.79 -5.73 -16.50
C ARG A 32 -2.21 -4.32 -16.09
N GLY A 33 -1.40 -3.34 -16.43
CA GLY A 33 -1.70 -1.92 -16.22
C GLY A 33 -1.30 -1.37 -14.85
N ASN A 34 -0.92 -2.23 -13.90
CA ASN A 34 -0.36 -1.82 -12.62
C ASN A 34 1.08 -1.29 -12.79
N LEU A 35 1.36 -0.08 -12.27
CA LEU A 35 2.68 0.55 -12.36
C LEU A 35 3.65 0.02 -11.29
N PHE A 36 3.17 -0.05 -10.07
CA PHE A 36 3.91 -0.53 -8.90
C PHE A 36 2.92 -0.88 -7.78
N LYS A 37 3.32 -1.77 -6.87
CA LYS A 37 2.66 -1.99 -5.59
C LYS A 37 3.44 -1.27 -4.50
N ILE A 38 2.74 -0.57 -3.60
CA ILE A 38 3.36 0.07 -2.43
C ILE A 38 2.92 -0.63 -1.14
N LEU A 39 3.88 -0.90 -0.24
CA LEU A 39 3.62 -1.21 1.17
C LEU A 39 3.95 0.03 1.99
N TYR A 40 2.99 0.50 2.78
CA TYR A 40 3.23 1.48 3.84
C TYR A 40 3.36 0.73 5.15
N PHE A 41 4.38 1.02 5.94
CA PHE A 41 4.53 0.40 7.24
C PHE A 41 5.21 1.32 8.23
N THR A 42 4.89 1.11 9.49
CA THR A 42 5.57 1.69 10.64
C THR A 42 5.76 0.60 11.68
N THR A 43 6.78 0.74 12.51
CA THR A 43 7.20 -0.22 13.51
C THR A 43 7.68 0.55 14.72
N TRP A 44 7.33 0.10 15.90
CA TRP A 44 7.67 0.77 17.14
C TRP A 44 7.95 -0.27 18.23
N SER A 45 8.84 0.09 19.16
CA SER A 45 9.16 -0.73 20.34
C SER A 45 8.41 -0.27 21.59
N ASP A 46 8.04 1.02 21.67
CA ASP A 46 7.27 1.55 22.80
C ASP A 46 5.79 1.24 22.63
N VAL A 47 5.27 0.37 23.50
CA VAL A 47 3.85 -0.04 23.49
C VAL A 47 2.88 1.13 23.60
N ASN A 48 3.27 2.23 24.26
CA ASN A 48 2.44 3.42 24.43
C ASN A 48 2.30 4.22 23.12
N ALA A 49 3.14 3.96 22.11
CA ALA A 49 3.08 4.63 20.82
C ALA A 49 2.04 4.02 19.85
N THR A 50 1.39 2.90 20.22
CA THR A 50 0.50 2.14 19.34
C THR A 50 -0.61 3.00 18.73
N ASP A 51 -1.41 3.67 19.56
CA ASP A 51 -2.54 4.48 19.07
C ASP A 51 -2.07 5.67 18.23
N ALA A 52 -0.97 6.30 18.63
CA ALA A 52 -0.38 7.41 17.89
C ALA A 52 0.10 6.97 16.50
N ASN A 53 0.78 5.83 16.39
CA ASN A 53 1.28 5.29 15.13
C ASN A 53 0.15 4.79 14.23
N LEU A 54 -0.88 4.15 14.79
CA LEU A 54 -2.07 3.76 14.02
C LEU A 54 -2.81 4.97 13.45
N ASN A 55 -2.97 6.05 14.23
CA ASN A 55 -3.57 7.28 13.74
C ASN A 55 -2.72 7.93 12.65
N LEU A 56 -1.40 7.98 12.84
CA LEU A 56 -0.46 8.47 11.83
C LEU A 56 -0.58 7.70 10.51
N MET A 57 -0.67 6.36 10.56
CA MET A 57 -0.80 5.53 9.35
C MET A 57 -2.15 5.73 8.65
N LYS A 58 -3.24 5.93 9.40
CA LYS A 58 -4.56 6.25 8.82
C LYS A 58 -4.54 7.60 8.11
N GLU A 59 -3.96 8.63 8.72
CA GLU A 59 -3.79 9.95 8.11
C GLU A 59 -2.91 9.87 6.85
N PHE A 60 -1.81 9.12 6.91
CA PHE A 60 -0.94 8.90 5.74
C PHE A 60 -1.65 8.15 4.61
N TYR A 61 -2.42 7.11 4.94
CA TYR A 61 -3.22 6.36 3.97
C TYR A 61 -4.27 7.25 3.30
N GLN A 62 -4.95 8.12 4.05
CA GLN A 62 -5.90 9.10 3.50
C GLN A 62 -5.18 10.14 2.61
N MET A 63 -4.06 10.69 3.05
CA MET A 63 -3.28 11.66 2.28
C MET A 63 -2.85 11.13 0.90
N THR A 64 -2.60 9.82 0.79
CA THR A 64 -2.17 9.19 -0.47
C THR A 64 -3.32 8.80 -1.41
N GLU A 65 -4.57 8.90 -0.97
CA GLU A 65 -5.76 8.55 -1.75
C GLU A 65 -5.81 9.10 -3.18
N PRO A 66 -5.54 10.40 -3.45
CA PRO A 66 -5.65 10.93 -4.81
C PRO A 66 -4.54 10.46 -5.77
N TYR A 67 -3.53 9.74 -5.28
CA TYR A 67 -2.35 9.34 -6.06
C TYR A 67 -2.27 7.83 -6.34
N VAL A 68 -3.20 7.05 -5.80
CA VAL A 68 -3.22 5.58 -5.95
C VAL A 68 -4.45 5.13 -6.73
N SER A 69 -4.58 3.82 -6.96
CA SER A 69 -5.77 3.22 -7.58
C SER A 69 -7.06 3.71 -6.92
N SER A 70 -8.11 3.92 -7.71
CA SER A 70 -9.45 4.27 -7.23
C SER A 70 -10.51 3.49 -8.01
N ASN A 71 -11.68 3.30 -7.39
CA ASN A 71 -12.82 2.56 -7.96
C ASN A 71 -12.53 1.09 -8.36
N PRO A 72 -12.05 0.22 -7.44
CA PRO A 72 -11.79 0.46 -6.02
C PRO A 72 -10.33 0.90 -5.74
N ARG A 73 -10.06 1.30 -4.49
CA ARG A 73 -8.68 1.40 -4.01
C ARG A 73 -8.15 -0.02 -3.78
N GLU A 74 -7.25 -0.44 -4.64
CA GLU A 74 -6.71 -1.80 -4.67
C GLU A 74 -5.86 -2.11 -3.44
N ALA A 75 -5.99 -3.34 -2.94
CA ALA A 75 -5.24 -3.86 -1.79
C ALA A 75 -4.75 -5.28 -2.10
N TYR A 76 -3.64 -5.68 -1.46
CA TYR A 76 -3.06 -7.00 -1.65
C TYR A 76 -3.41 -7.92 -0.48
N LEU A 77 -4.08 -9.03 -0.73
CA LEU A 77 -4.60 -9.96 0.30
C LEU A 77 -3.57 -10.36 1.38
N ASN A 78 -2.30 -10.55 1.01
CA ASN A 78 -1.26 -10.96 1.95
C ASN A 78 -0.78 -9.80 2.86
N TYR A 79 -1.17 -8.56 2.56
CA TYR A 79 -1.01 -7.39 3.43
C TYR A 79 -2.39 -7.05 3.99
N ARG A 80 -2.78 -7.77 5.06
CA ARG A 80 -4.07 -7.53 5.69
C ARG A 80 -4.10 -6.15 6.34
N ASP A 81 -5.14 -5.43 5.98
CA ASP A 81 -5.62 -4.20 6.59
C ASP A 81 -7.02 -4.50 7.17
#